data_AF-A0A3D5QYT8-F1
#
_entry.id   AF-A0A3D5QYT8-F1
#
_cell.length_a   1.000
_cell.length_b   1.000
_cell.length_c   1.000
_cell.angle_alpha   90.00
_cell.angle_beta   90.00
_cell.angle_gamma   90.00
#
_symmetry.space_group_name_H-M   'P 1'
#
loop_
_entity.id
_entity.type
_entity.pdbx_description
1 polymer ?
#
loop_
_entity_poly.entity_id
_entity_poly.type
_entity_poly.pdbx_seq_one_letter_code
_entity_poly.pdbx_strand_id
1 'polypeptide(L)'
;MEIPTEQKEPLCIHTFSGIAFDLLNPKPEMILLEDIIHSLALINRFNGAAIFPYSVAQHSLYVASLLPSELKLHGLLHDAAEAYVGDMVSPLKKFMTEYKKVEAGIARVVADVFSLSYPEPTAVKKADLAVLSAEREQIL
;
A
#
# COMPACT_ATOMS: atom_id res chain seq x y z
N MET A 1 1.39 3.57 -40.86
CA MET A 1 1.58 4.75 -40.00
C MET A 1 1.40 4.27 -38.58
N GLU A 2 2.50 3.98 -37.89
CA GLU A 2 2.47 3.75 -36.45
C GLU A 2 2.11 5.09 -35.81
N ILE A 3 1.00 5.11 -35.07
CA ILE A 3 0.61 6.27 -34.28
C ILE A 3 1.66 6.37 -33.17
N PRO A 4 2.40 7.49 -33.03
CA PRO A 4 3.31 7.65 -31.92
C PRO A 4 2.49 7.53 -30.63
N THR A 5 2.78 6.52 -29.82
CA THR A 5 2.29 6.46 -28.44
C THR A 5 2.80 7.70 -27.74
N GLU A 6 1.90 8.64 -27.49
CA GLU A 6 2.15 9.86 -26.72
C GLU A 6 2.82 9.44 -25.41
N GLN A 7 4.12 9.73 -25.28
CA GLN A 7 4.87 9.45 -24.06
C GLN A 7 4.29 10.35 -22.98
N LYS A 8 3.42 9.79 -22.13
CA LYS A 8 2.95 10.48 -20.93
C LYS A 8 4.17 10.86 -20.10
N GLU A 9 4.24 12.12 -19.69
CA GLU A 9 5.26 12.57 -18.76
C GLU A 9 5.21 11.70 -17.48
N PRO A 10 6.38 11.32 -16.94
CA PRO A 10 6.45 10.48 -15.75
C PRO A 10 5.84 11.23 -14.57
N LEU A 11 5.01 10.53 -13.78
CA LEU A 11 4.34 11.11 -12.62
C LEU A 11 5.15 10.77 -11.36
N CYS A 12 6.18 11.57 -11.11
CA CYS A 12 7.17 11.27 -10.07
C CYS A 12 6.82 11.88 -8.70
N ILE A 13 7.12 11.13 -7.64
CA ILE A 13 7.24 11.60 -6.26
C ILE A 13 8.66 11.33 -5.73
N HIS A 14 8.99 11.83 -4.55
CA HIS A 14 10.23 11.49 -3.85
C HIS A 14 9.94 10.56 -2.67
N THR A 15 10.69 9.47 -2.56
CA THR A 15 10.67 8.59 -1.39
C THR A 15 11.54 9.15 -0.26
N PHE A 16 11.49 8.53 0.92
CA PHE A 16 12.31 8.91 2.08
C PHE A 16 13.81 8.84 1.78
N SER A 17 14.25 7.84 1.04
CA SER A 17 15.65 7.65 0.62
C SER A 17 16.08 8.57 -0.52
N GLY A 18 15.14 9.34 -1.09
CA GLY A 18 15.38 10.30 -2.17
C GLY A 18 15.20 9.74 -3.58
N ILE A 19 14.66 8.52 -3.73
CA ILE A 19 14.34 7.95 -5.05
C ILE A 19 13.22 8.77 -5.71
N ALA A 20 13.40 9.11 -6.99
CA ALA A 20 12.32 9.57 -7.84
C ALA A 20 11.47 8.38 -8.27
N PHE A 21 10.29 8.24 -7.67
CA PHE A 21 9.38 7.12 -7.89
C PHE A 21 8.31 7.49 -8.92
N ASP A 22 8.29 6.82 -10.08
CA ASP A 22 7.26 7.01 -11.10
C ASP A 22 6.02 6.18 -10.76
N LEU A 23 4.92 6.87 -10.40
CA LEU A 23 3.67 6.22 -10.04
C LEU A 23 3.03 5.46 -11.20
N LEU A 24 3.26 5.84 -12.45
CA LEU A 24 2.63 5.21 -13.62
C LEU A 24 3.46 4.04 -14.16
N ASN A 25 4.75 3.99 -13.83
CA ASN A 25 5.68 2.96 -14.29
C ASN A 25 6.66 2.55 -13.18
N PRO A 26 6.15 1.98 -12.06
CA PRO A 26 7.00 1.56 -10.96
C PRO A 26 7.95 0.45 -11.41
N LYS A 27 9.20 0.51 -10.96
CA LYS A 27 10.22 -0.48 -11.27
C LYS A 27 10.77 -1.13 -9.99
N PRO A 28 11.24 -2.39 -10.04
CA PRO A 28 11.79 -3.08 -8.87
C PRO A 28 12.88 -2.29 -8.14
N GLU A 29 13.77 -1.61 -8.87
CA GLU A 29 14.85 -0.80 -8.29
C GLU A 29 14.37 0.45 -7.53
N MET A 30 13.09 0.83 -7.68
CA MET A 30 12.47 1.94 -6.95
C MET A 30 11.84 1.49 -5.62
N ILE A 31 11.78 0.19 -5.36
CA ILE A 31 11.15 -0.39 -4.16
C ILE A 31 12.23 -0.69 -3.12
N LEU A 32 12.33 0.18 -2.11
CA LEU A 32 13.15 -0.06 -0.93
C LEU A 32 12.24 -0.32 0.28
N LEU A 33 12.63 -1.31 1.09
CA LEU A 33 11.88 -1.67 2.29
C LEU A 33 11.87 -0.53 3.31
N GLU A 34 12.97 0.20 3.41
CA GLU A 34 13.12 1.36 4.30
C GLU A 34 12.14 2.47 3.94
N ASP A 35 11.90 2.71 2.65
CA ASP A 35 10.95 3.71 2.17
C ASP A 35 9.51 3.31 2.50
N ILE A 36 9.17 2.04 2.31
CA ILE A 36 7.85 1.50 2.69
C ILE A 36 7.63 1.67 4.20
N ILE A 37 8.55 1.16 5.01
CA ILE A 37 8.42 1.20 6.47
C ILE A 37 8.33 2.64 6.98
N HIS A 38 9.20 3.53 6.50
CA HIS A 38 9.21 4.93 6.92
C HIS A 38 7.89 5.61 6.61
N SER A 39 7.42 5.54 5.36
CA SER A 39 6.17 6.19 4.94
C SER A 39 4.97 5.61 5.68
N LEU A 40 4.82 4.28 5.73
CA LEU A 40 3.68 3.64 6.40
C LEU A 40 3.63 3.92 7.90
N ALA A 41 4.77 4.16 8.56
CA ALA A 41 4.82 4.53 9.97
C ALA A 41 4.29 5.96 10.22
N LEU A 42 4.32 6.82 9.20
CA LEU A 42 3.89 8.22 9.28
C LEU A 42 2.49 8.48 8.70
N ILE A 43 2.02 7.64 7.78
CA ILE A 43 0.68 7.75 7.19
C ILE A 43 -0.35 7.32 8.24
N ASN A 44 -1.22 8.26 8.63
CA ASN A 44 -2.34 7.98 9.50
C ASN A 44 -3.48 7.31 8.74
N ARG A 45 -4.07 6.27 9.35
CA ARG A 45 -5.32 5.68 8.90
C ARG A 45 -6.50 6.56 9.23
N PHE A 46 -7.63 6.24 8.61
CA PHE A 46 -8.91 6.93 8.81
C PHE A 46 -8.83 8.44 8.54
N ASN A 47 -7.89 8.85 7.67
CA ASN A 47 -7.60 10.25 7.39
C ASN A 47 -7.34 11.08 8.67
N GLY A 48 -6.71 10.46 9.68
CA GLY A 48 -6.40 11.09 10.96
C GLY A 48 -7.59 11.26 11.91
N ALA A 49 -8.72 10.61 11.68
CA ALA A 49 -9.91 10.73 12.52
C ALA A 49 -9.85 9.90 13.83
N ALA A 50 -8.83 9.07 14.00
CA ALA A 50 -8.65 8.29 15.22
C ALA A 50 -8.36 9.18 16.44
N ILE A 51 -8.77 8.72 17.63
CA ILE A 51 -8.59 9.45 18.90
C ILE A 51 -7.11 9.65 19.31
N PHE A 52 -6.18 8.98 18.64
CA PHE A 52 -4.73 9.20 18.70
C PHE A 52 -4.09 8.83 17.35
N PRO A 53 -2.85 9.26 17.05
CA PRO A 53 -2.17 8.91 15.80
C PRO A 53 -2.09 7.39 15.62
N TYR A 54 -2.67 6.88 14.54
CA TYR A 54 -2.77 5.46 14.26
C TYR A 54 -2.33 5.20 12.83
N SER A 55 -1.18 4.55 12.66
CA SER A 55 -0.51 4.47 11.36
C SER A 55 -0.86 3.21 10.57
N VAL A 56 -0.63 3.26 9.25
CA VAL A 56 -0.76 2.08 8.36
C VAL A 56 0.21 0.96 8.76
N ALA A 57 1.41 1.31 9.22
CA ALA A 57 2.36 0.32 9.74
C ALA A 57 1.81 -0.39 10.99
N GLN A 58 1.17 0.34 11.91
CA GLN A 58 0.56 -0.26 13.10
C GLN A 58 -0.57 -1.23 12.74
N HIS A 59 -1.44 -0.84 11.79
CA HIS A 59 -2.44 -1.73 11.22
C HIS A 59 -1.82 -3.02 10.64
N SER A 60 -0.79 -2.87 9.79
CA SER A 60 -0.12 -3.98 9.13
C SER A 60 0.51 -4.98 10.12
N LEU A 61 1.02 -4.50 11.26
CA LEU A 61 1.51 -5.35 12.34
C LEU A 61 0.39 -6.21 12.95
N TYR A 62 -0.80 -5.63 13.19
CA TYR A 62 -1.94 -6.38 13.69
C TYR A 62 -2.47 -7.38 12.65
N VAL A 63 -2.54 -7.00 11.37
CA VAL A 63 -2.91 -7.92 10.29
C VAL A 63 -1.97 -9.13 10.25
N ALA A 64 -0.66 -8.90 10.27
CA ALA A 64 0.33 -9.96 10.31
C ALA A 64 0.26 -10.82 11.58
N SER A 65 -0.15 -10.25 12.72
CA SER A 65 -0.28 -11.00 13.99
C SER A 65 -1.37 -12.06 13.96
N LEU A 66 -2.41 -11.87 13.13
CA LEU A 66 -3.52 -12.83 12.95
C LEU A 66 -3.21 -13.93 11.93
N LEU A 67 -2.08 -13.84 11.22
CA LEU A 67 -1.71 -14.75 10.14
C LEU A 67 -0.71 -15.81 10.59
N PRO A 68 -0.76 -17.03 10.00
CA PRO A 68 0.25 -18.03 10.23
C PRO A 68 1.61 -17.55 9.70
N SER A 69 2.70 -18.12 10.21
CA SER A 69 4.08 -17.64 9.97
C SER A 69 4.41 -17.45 8.48
N GLU A 70 3.96 -18.37 7.63
CA GLU A 70 4.16 -18.35 6.18
C GLU A 70 3.43 -17.21 5.45
N LEU A 71 2.42 -16.60 6.07
CA LEU A 71 1.65 -15.48 5.52
C LEU A 71 1.95 -14.15 6.20
N LYS A 72 2.81 -14.11 7.21
CA LYS A 72 3.11 -12.86 7.94
C LYS A 72 3.69 -11.79 7.04
N LEU A 73 4.59 -12.14 6.12
CA LEU A 73 5.17 -11.16 5.20
C LEU A 73 4.11 -10.55 4.27
N HIS A 74 3.15 -11.35 3.82
CA HIS A 74 1.99 -10.81 3.09
C HIS A 74 1.20 -9.82 3.94
N GLY A 75 0.90 -10.14 5.20
CA GLY A 75 0.20 -9.21 6.09
C GLY A 75 0.97 -7.92 6.37
N LEU A 76 2.29 -8.00 6.50
CA LEU A 76 3.14 -6.82 6.73
C LEU A 76 3.21 -5.88 5.52
N LEU A 77 3.09 -6.41 4.30
CA LEU A 77 3.27 -5.65 3.07
C LEU A 77 2.00 -5.48 2.24
N HIS A 78 0.82 -5.89 2.73
CA HIS A 78 -0.43 -5.82 1.96
C HIS A 78 -0.80 -4.38 1.56
N ASP A 79 -0.56 -3.41 2.45
CA ASP A 79 -0.76 -1.97 2.21
C ASP A 79 0.52 -1.25 1.74
N ALA A 80 1.57 -1.97 1.32
CA ALA A 80 2.85 -1.36 0.94
C ALA A 80 2.75 -0.31 -0.17
N ALA A 81 1.78 -0.44 -1.09
CA ALA A 81 1.55 0.56 -2.13
C ALA A 81 1.19 1.94 -1.56
N GLU A 82 0.57 2.00 -0.38
CA GLU A 82 0.19 3.25 0.29
C GLU A 82 1.40 4.10 0.68
N ALA A 83 2.60 3.52 0.79
CA ALA A 83 3.84 4.27 0.98
C ALA A 83 4.11 5.28 -0.16
N TYR A 84 3.55 5.04 -1.34
CA TYR A 84 3.75 5.84 -2.54
C TYR A 84 2.49 6.64 -2.92
N VAL A 85 1.29 6.09 -2.71
CA VAL A 85 0.02 6.74 -3.11
C VAL A 85 -0.78 7.32 -1.94
N GLY A 86 -0.34 7.08 -0.69
CA GLY A 86 -1.06 7.42 0.53
C GLY A 86 -2.26 6.49 0.83
N ASP A 87 -2.74 6.49 2.07
CA ASP A 87 -3.97 5.79 2.48
C ASP A 87 -5.22 6.58 2.06
N MET A 88 -5.85 6.17 0.96
CA MET A 88 -7.09 6.78 0.51
C MET A 88 -8.31 6.14 1.19
N VAL A 89 -9.19 6.95 1.79
CA VAL A 89 -10.41 6.45 2.43
C VAL A 89 -11.27 5.61 1.46
N SER A 90 -11.77 4.48 1.96
CA SER A 90 -12.46 3.48 1.13
C SER A 90 -13.62 4.02 0.29
N PRO A 91 -14.45 4.97 0.76
CA PRO A 91 -15.48 5.58 -0.08
C PRO A 91 -14.90 6.26 -1.32
N LEU A 92 -13.79 7.00 -1.19
CA LEU A 92 -13.16 7.69 -2.31
C LEU A 92 -12.48 6.71 -3.28
N LYS A 93 -11.80 5.67 -2.77
CA LYS A 93 -11.25 4.57 -3.60
C LYS A 93 -12.35 3.93 -4.47
N LYS A 94 -13.62 3.88 -4.04
CA LYS A 94 -14.73 3.34 -4.86
C LYS A 94 -15.04 4.19 -6.10
N PHE A 95 -14.91 5.51 -6.00
CA PHE A 95 -15.17 6.44 -7.10
C PHE A 95 -13.94 6.65 -8.01
N MET A 96 -12.73 6.56 -7.48
CA MET A 96 -11.49 6.84 -8.23
C MET A 96 -10.87 5.58 -8.83
N THR A 97 -11.31 5.20 -10.04
CA THR A 97 -10.79 4.00 -10.73
C THR A 97 -9.32 4.12 -11.13
N GLU A 98 -8.85 5.31 -11.50
CA GLU A 98 -7.45 5.50 -11.89
C GLU A 98 -6.49 5.32 -10.71
N TYR A 99 -6.88 5.77 -9.52
CA TYR A 99 -6.11 5.53 -8.30
C TYR A 99 -5.93 4.02 -8.05
N LYS A 100 -7.01 3.23 -8.15
CA LYS A 100 -6.94 1.78 -7.99
C LYS A 100 -6.01 1.09 -8.99
N LYS A 101 -5.95 1.58 -10.23
CA LYS A 101 -5.05 1.03 -11.25
C LYS A 101 -3.59 1.30 -10.90
N VAL A 102 -3.28 2.53 -10.46
CA VAL A 102 -1.95 2.93 -10.02
C VAL A 102 -1.52 2.11 -8.80
N GLU A 103 -2.37 2.07 -7.77
CA GLU A 103 -2.15 1.28 -6.55
C GLU A 103 -1.92 -0.20 -6.85
N ALA A 104 -2.75 -0.81 -7.71
CA ALA A 104 -2.59 -2.21 -8.11
C ALA A 104 -1.29 -2.47 -8.89
N GLY A 105 -0.87 -1.52 -9.74
CA GLY A 105 0.40 -1.60 -10.47
C GLY A 105 1.59 -1.60 -9.52
N ILE A 106 1.59 -0.71 -8.53
CA ILE A 106 2.64 -0.64 -7.50
C ILE A 106 2.63 -1.90 -6.63
N ALA A 107 1.46 -2.33 -6.15
CA ALA A 107 1.32 -3.52 -5.33
C ALA A 107 1.84 -4.79 -6.02
N ARG A 108 1.67 -4.89 -7.36
CA ARG A 108 2.23 -5.98 -8.14
C ARG A 108 3.76 -5.96 -8.15
N VAL A 109 4.38 -4.79 -8.38
CA VAL A 109 5.84 -4.66 -8.36
C VAL A 109 6.42 -4.93 -6.97
N VAL A 110 5.73 -4.48 -5.92
CA VAL A 110 6.09 -4.84 -4.53
C VAL A 110 6.06 -6.36 -4.35
N ALA A 111 4.98 -7.02 -4.77
CA ALA A 111 4.87 -8.47 -4.65
C ALA A 111 6.01 -9.20 -5.38
N ASP A 112 6.36 -8.74 -6.59
CA ASP A 112 7.47 -9.30 -7.36
C ASP A 112 8.82 -9.12 -6.62
N VAL A 113 9.10 -7.92 -6.07
CA VAL A 113 10.34 -7.62 -5.32
C VAL A 113 10.49 -8.49 -4.07
N PHE A 114 9.40 -8.72 -3.34
CA PHE A 114 9.43 -9.50 -2.10
C PHE A 114 9.03 -10.98 -2.29
N SER A 115 8.95 -11.46 -3.53
CA SER A 115 8.58 -12.86 -3.86
C SER A 115 7.24 -13.31 -3.24
N LEU A 116 6.26 -12.42 -3.23
CA LEU A 116 4.91 -12.66 -2.74
C LEU A 116 3.97 -13.04 -3.89
N SER A 117 2.90 -13.79 -3.59
CA SER A 117 1.85 -14.02 -4.58
C SER A 117 1.01 -12.75 -4.80
N TYR A 118 0.66 -12.47 -6.06
CA TYR A 118 -0.29 -11.42 -6.42
C TYR A 118 -1.42 -12.00 -7.31
N PRO A 119 -2.71 -11.84 -6.95
CA PRO A 119 -3.19 -11.24 -5.71
C PRO A 119 -2.75 -12.01 -4.45
N GLU A 120 -2.81 -11.34 -3.31
CA GLU A 120 -2.48 -11.94 -2.02
C GLU A 120 -3.43 -13.09 -1.64
N PRO A 121 -2.99 -14.04 -0.78
CA PRO A 121 -3.85 -15.10 -0.29
C PRO A 121 -5.07 -14.54 0.45
N THR A 122 -6.23 -15.17 0.23
CA THR A 122 -7.51 -14.71 0.81
C THR A 122 -7.52 -14.57 2.34
N ALA A 123 -6.63 -15.28 3.04
CA ALA A 123 -6.45 -15.15 4.48
C ALA A 123 -5.98 -13.74 4.89
N VAL A 124 -5.14 -13.11 4.08
CA VAL A 124 -4.64 -11.73 4.31
C VAL A 124 -5.81 -10.77 4.29
N LYS A 125 -6.66 -10.84 3.25
CA LYS A 125 -7.83 -9.98 3.15
C LYS A 125 -8.83 -10.18 4.30
N LYS A 126 -8.98 -11.41 4.79
CA LYS A 126 -9.81 -11.69 5.96
C LYS A 126 -9.23 -11.08 7.23
N ALA A 127 -7.91 -11.14 7.42
CA ALA A 127 -7.22 -10.53 8.55
C ALA A 127 -7.31 -9.00 8.51
N ASP A 128 -7.05 -8.37 7.36
CA ASP A 128 -7.23 -6.93 7.14
C ASP A 128 -8.64 -6.46 7.56
N LEU A 129 -9.69 -7.11 7.04
CA LEU A 129 -11.07 -6.75 7.39
C LEU A 129 -11.41 -6.96 8.88
N ALA A 130 -10.86 -8.00 9.51
CA ALA A 130 -11.06 -8.24 10.94
C ALA A 130 -10.40 -7.15 11.79
N VAL A 131 -9.16 -6.79 11.46
CA VAL A 131 -8.42 -5.72 12.14
C VAL A 131 -9.11 -4.37 11.92
N LEU A 132 -9.50 -4.04 10.67
CA LEU A 132 -10.25 -2.82 10.35
C LEU A 132 -11.54 -2.70 11.18
N SER A 133 -12.26 -3.80 11.37
CA SER A 133 -13.49 -3.79 12.19
C SER A 133 -13.19 -3.46 13.64
N ALA A 134 -12.15 -4.07 14.22
CA ALA A 134 -11.75 -3.82 15.61
C ALA A 134 -11.21 -2.39 15.81
N GLU A 135 -10.40 -1.89 14.87
CA GLU A 135 -9.89 -0.52 14.88
C GLU A 135 -11.03 0.48 14.93
N ARG A 136 -12.01 0.35 14.03
CA ARG A 136 -13.17 1.27 13.97
C ARG A 136 -14.00 1.29 15.25
N GLU A 137 -14.04 0.20 16.01
CA GLU A 137 -14.75 0.13 17.28
C GLU A 137 -13.95 0.75 18.43
N GLN A 138 -12.63 0.63 18.39
CA GLN A 138 -11.75 0.99 19.50
C GLN A 138 -11.21 2.42 19.43
N ILE A 139 -10.99 2.96 18.23
CA ILE A 139 -10.24 4.21 18.05
C ILE A 139 -10.98 5.29 17.25
N LEU A 140 -12.16 5.00 16.70
CA LEU A 140 -13.05 5.99 16.09
C LEU A 140 -14.24 6.26 16.99
#